data_AF-A0A7J5X369-F1
#
_entry.id   AF-A0A7J5X369-F1
#
_cell.length_a   1.000
_cell.length_b   1.000
_cell.length_c   1.000
_cell.angle_alpha   90.00
_cell.angle_beta   90.00
_cell.angle_gamma   90.00
#
_symmetry.space_group_name_H-M   'P 1'
#
loop_
_entity.id
_entity.type
_entity.pdbx_description
1 polymer ?
#
loop_
_entity_poly.entity_id
_entity_poly.type
_entity_poly.pdbx_seq_one_letter_code
_entity_poly.pdbx_strand_id
1 'polypeptide(L)'
;MNGWRTQKSRSHQTYAEWVQTAVTRWHDEPSIIGRELVGEPEASSCGTACDWRNRVCPDDATAVLRGFFDQAGAHLRSFDDARPIFSGLVGGDQCGIAGNAYAEVAGSSGIDVLDFHDYSSGTHSGPRGSNLPTRITQSRQLGKPLVVNEIGVEAGSCLPLSTRARQLDAIITRQRDAGTAGALLWSYVPDPAPRNAPTTSAHTIPRGRSSATMRADRRHLMI
;
A
#
# COMPACT_ATOMS: atom_id res chain seq x y z
N MET A 1 -13.25 15.57 0.17
CA MET A 1 -12.55 15.63 -1.13
C MET A 1 -13.24 14.68 -2.09
N ASN A 2 -13.60 15.13 -3.30
CA ASN A 2 -14.45 14.35 -4.23
C ASN A 2 -13.74 14.02 -5.57
N GLY A 3 -12.43 14.28 -5.69
CA GLY A 3 -11.67 14.12 -6.94
C GLY A 3 -11.83 12.74 -7.57
N TRP A 4 -11.72 11.69 -6.76
CA TRP A 4 -11.91 10.29 -7.19
C TRP A 4 -13.31 9.98 -7.75
N ARG A 5 -14.32 10.81 -7.46
CA ARG A 5 -15.70 10.70 -8.00
C ARG A 5 -15.97 11.59 -9.20
N THR A 6 -15.18 12.65 -9.40
CA THR A 6 -15.49 13.69 -10.39
C THR A 6 -14.45 13.78 -11.51
N GLN A 7 -13.21 13.43 -11.21
CA GLN A 7 -12.11 13.54 -12.15
C GLN A 7 -11.97 12.26 -12.96
N LYS A 8 -11.99 12.41 -14.29
CA LYS A 8 -11.79 11.31 -15.21
C LYS A 8 -10.30 11.10 -15.47
N SER A 9 -9.89 9.84 -15.46
CA SER A 9 -8.57 9.41 -15.89
C SER A 9 -8.47 9.46 -17.43
N ARG A 10 -7.31 9.07 -17.97
CA ARG A 10 -7.11 8.89 -19.42
C ARG A 10 -8.01 7.83 -20.03
N SER A 11 -8.57 6.92 -19.23
CA SER A 11 -9.58 5.94 -19.66
C SER A 11 -11.00 6.53 -19.75
N HIS A 12 -11.17 7.84 -19.55
CA HIS A 12 -12.46 8.53 -19.50
C HIS A 12 -13.44 8.06 -18.41
N GLN A 13 -12.93 7.31 -17.43
CA GLN A 13 -13.64 6.90 -16.22
C GLN A 13 -13.06 7.63 -15.00
N THR A 14 -13.92 7.95 -14.05
CA THR A 14 -13.53 8.31 -12.68
C THR A 14 -13.00 7.09 -11.94
N TYR A 15 -12.26 7.29 -10.86
CA TYR A 15 -11.83 6.18 -10.01
C TYR A 15 -13.05 5.42 -9.43
N ALA A 16 -14.12 6.13 -9.04
CA ALA A 16 -15.37 5.51 -8.59
C ALA A 16 -16.01 4.57 -9.64
N GLU A 17 -16.04 5.00 -10.91
CA GLU A 17 -16.54 4.18 -12.03
C GLU A 17 -15.62 2.98 -12.29
N TRP A 18 -14.31 3.16 -12.15
CA TRP A 18 -13.34 2.06 -12.27
C TRP A 18 -13.51 1.02 -11.15
N VAL A 19 -13.64 1.44 -9.88
CA VAL A 19 -13.89 0.55 -8.74
C VAL A 19 -15.17 -0.26 -8.99
N GLN A 20 -16.25 0.41 -9.36
CA GLN A 20 -17.51 -0.27 -9.71
C GLN A 20 -17.29 -1.31 -10.80
N THR A 21 -16.62 -0.93 -11.89
CA THR A 21 -16.37 -1.82 -13.04
C THR A 21 -15.57 -3.05 -12.61
N ALA A 22 -14.47 -2.87 -11.89
CA ALA A 22 -13.58 -3.94 -11.47
C ALA A 22 -14.24 -4.88 -10.45
N VAL A 23 -14.89 -4.31 -9.44
CA VAL A 23 -15.53 -5.08 -8.36
C VAL A 23 -16.71 -5.87 -8.90
N THR A 24 -17.59 -5.23 -9.70
CA THR A 24 -18.74 -5.92 -10.33
C THR A 24 -18.28 -7.07 -11.22
N ARG A 25 -17.24 -6.84 -12.04
CA ARG A 25 -16.74 -7.86 -12.97
C ARG A 25 -16.27 -9.13 -12.26
N TRP A 26 -15.63 -8.97 -11.12
CA TRP A 26 -15.01 -10.06 -10.37
C TRP A 26 -15.73 -10.34 -9.05
N HIS A 27 -17.03 -10.02 -8.97
CA HIS A 27 -17.81 -10.19 -7.74
C HIS A 27 -17.92 -11.66 -7.34
N ASP A 28 -18.14 -12.56 -8.30
CA ASP A 28 -18.36 -13.98 -8.01
C ASP A 28 -17.09 -14.84 -8.15
N GLU A 29 -15.91 -14.22 -8.29
CA GLU A 29 -14.65 -14.94 -8.43
C GLU A 29 -14.18 -15.49 -7.07
N PRO A 30 -14.16 -16.82 -6.86
CA PRO A 30 -13.81 -17.41 -5.56
C PRO A 30 -12.32 -17.28 -5.21
N SER A 31 -11.44 -17.06 -6.18
CA SER A 31 -10.00 -16.88 -5.91
C SER A 31 -9.64 -15.50 -5.35
N ILE A 32 -10.57 -14.53 -5.40
CA ILE A 32 -10.36 -13.21 -4.80
C ILE A 32 -10.70 -13.28 -3.31
N ILE A 33 -9.69 -13.18 -2.46
CA ILE A 33 -9.81 -13.25 -1.00
C ILE A 33 -10.02 -11.89 -0.32
N GLY A 34 -9.90 -10.79 -1.06
CA GLY A 34 -9.98 -9.43 -0.55
C GLY A 34 -9.88 -8.38 -1.65
N ARG A 35 -10.13 -7.12 -1.28
CA ARG A 35 -10.02 -5.96 -2.16
C ARG A 35 -9.08 -4.93 -1.54
N GLU A 36 -8.22 -4.33 -2.34
CA GLU A 36 -7.41 -3.19 -1.92
C GLU A 36 -7.78 -1.99 -2.80
N LEU A 37 -8.21 -0.89 -2.18
CA LEU A 37 -8.61 0.30 -2.94
C LEU A 37 -7.40 0.93 -3.64
N VAL A 38 -6.29 1.06 -2.91
CA VAL A 38 -5.10 1.76 -3.36
C VAL A 38 -3.89 1.22 -2.60
N GLY A 39 -2.83 0.89 -3.33
CA GLY A 39 -1.54 0.51 -2.76
C GLY A 39 -0.70 1.74 -2.42
N GLU A 40 -0.06 1.70 -1.25
CA GLU A 40 0.83 2.72 -0.69
C GLU A 40 0.26 4.16 -0.71
N PRO A 41 -0.98 4.41 -0.27
CA PRO A 41 -1.56 5.74 -0.37
C PRO A 41 -0.86 6.72 0.56
N GLU A 42 -0.67 7.93 0.05
CA GLU A 42 -0.25 9.10 0.81
C GLU A 42 -1.13 10.29 0.42
N ALA A 43 -1.48 11.15 1.38
CA ALA A 43 -2.19 12.40 1.11
C ALA A 43 -1.22 13.58 0.89
N SER A 44 -0.08 13.31 0.26
CA SER A 44 0.93 14.31 -0.04
C SER A 44 0.62 15.10 -1.32
N SER A 45 1.10 16.32 -1.41
CA SER A 45 0.99 17.18 -2.60
C SER A 45 2.36 17.41 -3.22
N CYS A 46 2.44 17.54 -4.54
CA CYS A 46 3.69 17.96 -5.18
C CYS A 46 4.08 19.36 -4.68
N GLY A 47 5.31 19.50 -4.20
CA GLY A 47 5.93 20.80 -3.95
C GLY A 47 6.48 21.38 -5.26
N THR A 48 7.75 21.73 -5.26
CA THR A 48 8.48 22.14 -6.48
C THR A 48 8.67 20.99 -7.47
N ALA A 49 8.70 19.75 -6.97
CA ALA A 49 8.74 18.51 -7.74
C ALA A 49 7.83 17.45 -7.09
N CYS A 50 7.54 16.38 -7.82
CA CYS A 50 6.63 15.31 -7.38
C CYS A 50 7.36 14.04 -6.87
N ASP A 51 8.69 14.04 -6.81
CA ASP A 51 9.41 12.95 -6.15
C ASP A 51 9.20 13.00 -4.64
N TRP A 52 9.25 11.84 -3.99
CA TRP A 52 8.86 11.67 -2.60
C TRP A 52 9.62 12.59 -1.62
N ARG A 53 10.82 13.07 -1.95
CA ARG A 53 11.61 13.97 -1.10
C ARG A 53 11.13 15.42 -1.17
N ASN A 54 10.44 15.80 -2.25
CA ASN A 54 9.96 17.16 -2.51
C ASN A 54 8.44 17.30 -2.36
N ARG A 55 7.76 16.21 -1.98
CA ARG A 55 6.35 16.25 -1.65
C ARG A 55 6.14 16.97 -0.32
N VAL A 56 5.09 17.78 -0.26
CA VAL A 56 4.64 18.46 0.95
C VAL A 56 3.54 17.61 1.58
N CYS A 57 3.55 17.53 2.91
CA CYS A 57 2.47 16.90 3.66
C CYS A 57 1.55 17.99 4.24
N PRO A 58 0.33 18.17 3.69
CA PRO A 58 -0.66 19.09 4.24
C PRO A 58 -1.07 18.69 5.66
N ASP A 59 -1.44 19.67 6.49
CA ASP A 59 -1.86 19.44 7.88
C ASP A 59 -3.12 18.56 7.98
N ASP A 60 -3.97 18.55 6.95
CA ASP A 60 -5.19 17.75 6.86
C ASP A 60 -4.99 16.36 6.23
N ALA A 61 -3.75 15.96 5.93
CA ALA A 61 -3.44 14.71 5.23
C ALA A 61 -4.07 13.46 5.88
N THR A 62 -4.07 13.38 7.21
CA THR A 62 -4.70 12.26 7.95
C THR A 62 -6.20 12.24 7.72
N ALA A 63 -6.87 13.38 7.87
CA ALA A 63 -8.32 13.50 7.67
C ALA A 63 -8.72 13.20 6.22
N VAL A 64 -7.85 13.55 5.27
CA VAL A 64 -8.02 13.26 3.85
C VAL A 64 -7.97 11.76 3.57
N LEU A 65 -6.96 11.06 4.06
CA LEU A 65 -6.88 9.60 3.90
C LEU A 65 -8.04 8.90 4.60
N ARG A 66 -8.35 9.30 5.84
CA ARG A 66 -9.47 8.73 6.59
C ARG A 66 -10.80 8.90 5.83
N GLY A 67 -11.08 10.12 5.35
CA GLY A 67 -12.27 10.41 4.57
C GLY A 67 -12.32 9.67 3.23
N PHE A 68 -11.18 9.43 2.59
CA PHE A 68 -11.10 8.60 1.39
C PHE A 68 -11.53 7.16 1.70
N PHE A 69 -10.93 6.51 2.70
CA PHE A 69 -11.29 5.12 3.04
C PHE A 69 -12.74 4.98 3.48
N ASP A 70 -13.27 5.92 4.27
CA ASP A 70 -14.67 5.90 4.69
C ASP A 70 -15.61 5.92 3.47
N GLN A 71 -15.36 6.81 2.50
CA GLN A 71 -16.25 7.00 1.36
C GLN A 71 -16.03 6.01 0.22
N ALA A 72 -14.77 5.68 -0.09
CA ALA A 72 -14.41 4.73 -1.14
C ALA A 72 -14.68 3.29 -0.69
N GLY A 73 -14.47 2.98 0.60
CA GLY A 73 -14.86 1.71 1.18
C GLY A 73 -16.38 1.51 1.14
N ALA A 74 -17.17 2.52 1.53
CA ALA A 74 -18.64 2.45 1.41
C ALA A 74 -19.10 2.28 -0.06
N HIS A 75 -18.43 2.94 -1.00
CA HIS A 75 -18.70 2.79 -2.44
C HIS A 75 -18.33 1.40 -2.95
N LEU A 76 -17.21 0.82 -2.51
CA LEU A 76 -16.86 -0.56 -2.83
C LEU A 76 -17.88 -1.54 -2.26
N ARG A 77 -18.31 -1.34 -1.01
CA ARG A 77 -19.29 -2.17 -0.32
C ARG A 77 -20.65 -2.22 -1.00
N SER A 78 -21.03 -1.20 -1.79
CA SER A 78 -22.26 -1.28 -2.59
C SER A 78 -22.18 -2.25 -3.78
N PHE A 79 -20.98 -2.78 -4.07
CA PHE A 79 -20.74 -3.75 -5.14
C PHE A 79 -20.12 -5.07 -4.64
N ASP A 80 -19.56 -5.13 -3.44
CA ASP A 80 -19.00 -6.33 -2.79
C ASP A 80 -19.02 -6.14 -1.26
N ASP A 81 -20.04 -6.67 -0.60
CA ASP A 81 -20.24 -6.57 0.85
C ASP A 81 -19.59 -7.71 1.64
N ALA A 82 -19.10 -8.75 0.94
CA ALA A 82 -18.62 -9.98 1.56
C ALA A 82 -17.11 -9.99 1.83
N ARG A 83 -16.29 -9.46 0.90
CA ARG A 83 -14.83 -9.63 0.97
C ARG A 83 -14.16 -8.59 1.89
N PRO A 84 -13.10 -8.94 2.62
CA PRO A 84 -12.35 -7.95 3.41
C PRO A 84 -11.69 -6.88 2.53
N ILE A 85 -11.66 -5.64 3.03
CA ILE A 85 -10.94 -4.54 2.40
C ILE A 85 -9.59 -4.35 3.08
N PHE A 86 -8.52 -4.49 2.31
CA PHE A 86 -7.14 -4.23 2.70
C PHE A 86 -6.86 -2.73 2.61
N SER A 87 -6.06 -2.26 3.57
CA SER A 87 -5.73 -0.86 3.71
C SER A 87 -4.74 -0.35 2.64
N GLY A 88 -3.88 -1.22 2.11
CA GLY A 88 -2.75 -0.87 1.25
C GLY A 88 -1.72 0.07 1.91
N LEU A 89 -1.84 0.35 3.21
CA LEU A 89 -0.94 1.25 3.92
C LEU A 89 0.45 0.62 4.05
N VAL A 90 1.49 1.39 3.77
CA VAL A 90 2.88 0.94 3.96
C VAL A 90 3.20 0.73 5.45
N GLY A 91 2.56 1.51 6.33
CA GLY A 91 2.76 1.42 7.79
C GLY A 91 4.01 2.12 8.34
N GLY A 92 4.68 2.93 7.52
CA GLY A 92 5.80 3.79 7.90
C GLY A 92 5.35 5.20 8.34
N ASP A 93 6.15 6.20 8.00
CA ASP A 93 5.89 7.64 8.25
C ASP A 93 5.32 8.37 7.01
N GLN A 94 4.62 7.66 6.14
CA GLN A 94 4.04 8.26 4.95
C GLN A 94 3.05 9.38 5.32
N CYS A 95 2.93 10.36 4.43
CA CYS A 95 2.10 11.53 4.68
C CYS A 95 0.64 11.14 4.93
N GLY A 96 0.13 11.52 6.10
CA GLY A 96 -1.22 11.19 6.59
C GLY A 96 -1.29 9.95 7.49
N ILE A 97 -0.21 9.19 7.68
CA ILE A 97 -0.19 8.00 8.56
C ILE A 97 0.97 7.93 9.55
N ALA A 98 1.80 8.97 9.66
CA ALA A 98 2.91 9.00 10.62
C ALA A 98 2.44 8.88 12.09
N GLY A 99 3.13 8.05 12.88
CA GLY A 99 2.81 7.85 14.31
C GLY A 99 1.38 7.37 14.55
N ASN A 100 0.61 8.13 15.37
CA ASN A 100 -0.77 7.78 15.74
C ASN A 100 -1.77 7.94 14.58
N ALA A 101 -1.44 8.73 13.55
CA ALA A 101 -2.30 8.94 12.39
C ALA A 101 -2.60 7.63 11.64
N TYR A 102 -1.68 6.65 11.67
CA TYR A 102 -1.95 5.31 11.14
C TYR A 102 -3.21 4.70 11.74
N ALA A 103 -3.34 4.71 13.08
CA ALA A 103 -4.51 4.13 13.75
C ALA A 103 -5.80 4.93 13.48
N GLU A 104 -5.69 6.25 13.30
CA GLU A 104 -6.81 7.12 12.94
C GLU A 104 -7.37 6.76 11.55
N VAL A 105 -6.50 6.63 10.54
CA VAL A 105 -6.87 6.22 9.19
C VAL A 105 -7.35 4.77 9.16
N ALA A 106 -6.58 3.85 9.77
CA ALA A 106 -6.88 2.43 9.89
C ALA A 106 -8.20 2.16 10.64
N GLY A 107 -8.66 3.10 11.47
CA GLY A 107 -9.96 3.06 12.13
C GLY A 107 -11.16 3.24 11.21
N SER A 108 -10.96 3.53 9.92
CA SER A 108 -12.05 3.62 8.93
C SER A 108 -12.88 2.34 8.88
N SER A 109 -14.21 2.45 8.71
CA SER A 109 -15.08 1.30 8.45
C SER A 109 -14.92 0.75 7.03
N GLY A 110 -14.20 1.47 6.16
CA GLY A 110 -13.82 1.02 4.82
C GLY A 110 -12.54 0.19 4.77
N ILE A 111 -12.02 -0.24 5.93
CA ILE A 111 -10.81 -1.08 6.05
C ILE A 111 -11.12 -2.20 7.04
N ASP A 112 -10.86 -3.44 6.65
CA ASP A 112 -11.02 -4.63 7.51
C ASP A 112 -9.68 -5.26 7.88
N VAL A 113 -8.69 -5.18 6.99
CA VAL A 113 -7.34 -5.74 7.16
C VAL A 113 -6.32 -4.63 7.03
N LEU A 114 -5.38 -4.56 7.98
CA LEU A 114 -4.30 -3.58 7.98
C LEU A 114 -3.08 -4.13 7.26
N ASP A 115 -2.37 -3.25 6.57
CA ASP A 115 -1.15 -3.60 5.84
C ASP A 115 0.09 -2.97 6.47
N PHE A 116 1.20 -3.66 6.28
CA PHE A 116 2.55 -3.19 6.55
C PHE A 116 3.47 -3.67 5.43
N HIS A 117 4.38 -2.83 4.96
CA HIS A 117 5.36 -3.20 3.93
C HIS A 117 6.75 -3.24 4.58
N ASP A 118 7.37 -4.41 4.57
CA ASP A 118 8.64 -4.69 5.24
C ASP A 118 9.78 -4.89 4.22
N TYR A 119 10.40 -3.77 3.87
CA TYR A 119 11.65 -3.74 3.11
C TYR A 119 12.89 -3.60 4.01
N SER A 120 12.74 -3.86 5.31
CA SER A 120 13.82 -3.67 6.28
C SER A 120 14.80 -4.86 6.25
N SER A 121 15.80 -4.81 5.37
CA SER A 121 16.94 -5.76 5.41
C SER A 121 17.84 -5.60 6.65
N GLY A 122 17.59 -4.56 7.45
CA GLY A 122 18.14 -4.33 8.78
C GLY A 122 17.09 -3.61 9.64
N THR A 123 17.20 -3.73 10.96
CA THR A 123 16.31 -3.23 12.03
C THR A 123 15.96 -1.74 11.95
N HIS A 124 15.29 -1.30 10.90
CA HIS A 124 14.86 0.08 10.74
C HIS A 124 13.51 0.23 11.44
N SER A 125 13.59 0.57 12.73
CA SER A 125 12.56 1.39 13.34
C SER A 125 12.51 2.70 12.55
N GLY A 126 11.47 2.89 11.73
CA GLY A 126 11.16 4.22 11.23
C GLY A 126 11.09 5.21 12.41
N PRO A 127 11.34 6.51 12.18
CA PRO A 127 11.11 7.53 13.20
C PRO A 127 9.77 7.31 13.93
N ARG A 128 9.72 7.64 15.22
CA ARG A 128 8.45 7.75 15.98
C ARG A 128 7.52 6.51 15.93
N GLY A 129 8.05 5.31 16.12
CA GLY A 129 7.20 4.12 16.24
C GLY A 129 6.63 3.64 14.90
N SER A 130 7.16 4.09 13.76
CA SER A 130 6.79 3.60 12.44
C SER A 130 7.48 2.27 12.13
N ASN A 131 7.09 1.24 12.90
CA ASN A 131 7.64 -0.10 12.85
C ASN A 131 6.55 -1.15 13.09
N LEU A 132 6.83 -2.39 12.67
CA LEU A 132 5.89 -3.48 12.73
C LEU A 132 5.33 -3.75 14.15
N PRO A 133 6.12 -3.82 15.24
CA PRO A 133 5.58 -4.00 16.58
C PRO A 133 4.54 -2.94 17.00
N THR A 134 4.78 -1.68 16.62
CA THR A 134 3.84 -0.59 16.89
C THR A 134 2.57 -0.76 16.06
N ARG A 135 2.68 -1.14 14.78
CA ARG A 135 1.51 -1.37 13.92
C ARG A 135 0.69 -2.58 14.37
N ILE A 136 1.33 -3.63 14.86
CA ILE A 136 0.66 -4.78 15.51
C ILE A 136 -0.09 -4.34 16.78
N THR A 137 0.48 -3.42 17.57
CA THR A 137 -0.20 -2.89 18.75
C THR A 137 -1.46 -2.10 18.34
N GLN A 138 -1.34 -1.24 17.33
CA GLN A 138 -2.47 -0.46 16.80
C GLN A 138 -3.53 -1.37 16.15
N SER A 139 -3.13 -2.43 15.44
CA SER A 139 -4.06 -3.39 14.84
C SER A 139 -4.88 -4.11 15.91
N ARG A 140 -4.24 -4.54 16.99
CA ARG A 140 -4.92 -5.13 18.16
C ARG A 140 -5.89 -4.16 18.83
N GLN A 141 -5.50 -2.89 18.99
CA GLN A 141 -6.39 -1.85 19.55
C GLN A 141 -7.65 -1.64 18.70
N LEU A 142 -7.52 -1.74 17.38
CA LEU A 142 -8.62 -1.61 16.43
C LEU A 142 -9.41 -2.90 16.22
N GLY A 143 -8.93 -4.04 16.75
CA GLY A 143 -9.53 -5.34 16.51
C GLY A 143 -9.43 -5.82 15.06
N LYS A 144 -8.43 -5.35 14.30
CA LYS A 144 -8.24 -5.67 12.88
C LYS A 144 -6.98 -6.51 12.68
N PRO A 145 -7.01 -7.59 11.87
CA PRO A 145 -5.80 -8.33 11.52
C PRO A 145 -4.81 -7.44 10.75
N LEU A 146 -3.51 -7.71 10.91
CA LEU A 146 -2.45 -7.04 10.16
C LEU A 146 -1.70 -8.05 9.29
N VAL A 147 -1.64 -7.81 7.99
CA VAL A 147 -0.88 -8.59 7.00
C VAL A 147 0.36 -7.81 6.60
N VAL A 148 1.50 -8.48 6.45
CA VAL A 148 2.68 -7.86 5.84
C VAL A 148 2.60 -8.12 4.33
N ASN A 149 2.06 -7.15 3.59
CA ASN A 149 1.63 -7.36 2.21
C ASN A 149 2.74 -7.08 1.17
N GLU A 150 3.89 -6.57 1.61
CA GLU A 150 5.10 -6.51 0.79
C GLU A 150 6.32 -6.85 1.64
N ILE A 151 7.06 -7.89 1.25
CA ILE A 151 8.31 -8.31 1.90
C ILE A 151 9.40 -8.45 0.86
N GLY A 152 10.51 -7.73 1.03
CA GLY A 152 11.61 -7.75 0.08
C GLY A 152 12.97 -7.87 0.74
N VAL A 153 13.88 -8.58 0.06
CA VAL A 153 15.33 -8.47 0.28
C VAL A 153 15.93 -7.77 -0.94
N GLU A 154 16.86 -6.84 -0.73
CA GLU A 154 17.45 -6.05 -1.81
C GLU A 154 17.96 -6.92 -2.96
N ALA A 155 17.40 -6.69 -4.15
CA ALA A 155 17.85 -7.29 -5.40
C ALA A 155 19.22 -6.73 -5.79
N GLY A 156 20.14 -7.58 -6.26
CA GLY A 156 21.48 -7.15 -6.63
C GLY A 156 22.48 -7.05 -5.46
N SER A 157 22.10 -7.47 -4.25
CA SER A 157 22.95 -7.53 -3.04
C SER A 157 24.19 -8.45 -3.15
N CYS A 158 24.48 -9.04 -4.32
CA CYS A 158 25.51 -10.04 -4.56
C CYS A 158 25.48 -11.24 -3.59
N LEU A 159 24.41 -11.41 -2.82
CA LEU A 159 24.28 -12.47 -1.82
C LEU A 159 24.00 -13.82 -2.48
N PRO A 160 24.59 -14.92 -1.96
CA PRO A 160 24.21 -16.26 -2.36
C PRO A 160 22.71 -16.50 -2.20
N LEU A 161 22.12 -17.31 -3.09
CA LEU A 161 20.69 -17.69 -3.03
C LEU A 161 20.29 -18.23 -1.65
N SER A 162 21.15 -19.07 -1.06
CA SER A 162 20.90 -19.65 0.26
C SER A 162 20.87 -18.60 1.37
N THR A 163 21.65 -17.52 1.26
CA THR A 163 21.63 -16.42 2.22
C THR A 163 20.33 -15.62 2.11
N ARG A 164 19.87 -15.32 0.90
CA ARG A 164 18.59 -14.64 0.68
C ARG A 164 17.41 -15.48 1.17
N ALA A 165 17.44 -16.79 0.92
CA ALA A 165 16.42 -17.72 1.42
C ALA A 165 16.36 -17.71 2.96
N ARG A 166 17.52 -17.80 3.65
CA ARG A 166 17.58 -17.71 5.12
C ARG A 166 17.10 -16.36 5.65
N GLN A 167 17.40 -15.26 4.97
CA GLN A 167 16.93 -13.93 5.37
C GLN A 167 15.41 -13.83 5.28
N LEU A 168 14.81 -14.27 4.17
CA LEU A 168 13.35 -14.29 4.00
C LEU A 168 12.66 -15.20 5.02
N ASP A 169 13.19 -16.40 5.23
CA ASP A 169 12.68 -17.34 6.24
C ASP A 169 12.69 -16.73 7.65
N ALA A 170 13.79 -16.07 8.01
CA ALA A 170 13.91 -15.39 9.28
C ALA A 170 12.95 -14.19 9.40
N ILE A 171 12.73 -13.42 8.32
CA ILE A 171 11.78 -12.30 8.30
C ILE A 171 10.35 -12.82 8.53
N ILE A 172 9.91 -13.79 7.73
CA ILE A 172 8.55 -14.35 7.81
C ILE A 172 8.31 -14.99 9.19
N THR A 173 9.28 -15.75 9.69
CA THR A 173 9.18 -16.36 11.03
C THR A 173 9.01 -15.29 12.10
N ARG A 174 9.82 -14.23 12.10
CA ARG A 174 9.68 -13.14 13.08
C ARG A 174 8.33 -12.43 12.99
N GLN A 175 7.83 -12.18 11.79
CA GLN A 175 6.53 -11.52 11.59
C GLN A 175 5.38 -12.39 12.11
N ARG A 176 5.40 -13.69 11.78
CA ARG A 176 4.43 -14.67 12.30
C ARG A 176 4.47 -14.72 13.82
N ASP A 177 5.66 -14.82 14.43
CA ASP A 177 5.82 -14.90 15.87
C ASP A 177 5.38 -13.60 16.58
N ALA A 178 5.50 -12.44 15.91
CA ALA A 178 4.97 -11.17 16.39
C ALA A 178 3.42 -11.08 16.33
N GLY A 179 2.79 -11.96 15.55
CA GLY A 179 1.34 -12.10 15.43
C GLY A 179 0.73 -11.42 14.20
N THR A 180 1.45 -11.35 13.08
CA THR A 180 0.86 -10.96 11.80
C THR A 180 -0.07 -12.06 11.28
N ALA A 181 -1.12 -11.67 10.57
CA ALA A 181 -2.13 -12.56 10.01
C ALA A 181 -1.71 -13.20 8.66
N GLY A 182 -0.68 -12.64 8.01
CA GLY A 182 -0.21 -13.10 6.71
C GLY A 182 1.08 -12.41 6.27
N ALA A 183 1.65 -12.94 5.18
CA ALA A 183 2.89 -12.47 4.56
C ALA A 183 2.80 -12.62 3.03
N LEU A 184 3.14 -11.56 2.28
CA LEU A 184 3.23 -11.56 0.83
C LEU A 184 4.60 -11.05 0.37
N LEU A 185 5.28 -11.83 -0.47
CA LEU A 185 6.60 -11.51 -0.99
C LEU A 185 6.52 -10.53 -2.16
N TRP A 186 7.35 -9.48 -2.12
CA TRP A 186 7.57 -8.58 -3.23
C TRP A 186 8.90 -8.91 -3.95
N SER A 187 8.88 -9.34 -5.21
CA SER A 187 7.72 -9.72 -6.01
C SER A 187 8.02 -10.98 -6.80
N TYR A 188 6.95 -11.68 -7.19
CA TYR A 188 7.08 -12.76 -8.16
C TYR A 188 7.26 -12.17 -9.57
N VAL A 189 8.44 -12.36 -10.15
CA VAL A 189 8.75 -12.01 -11.54
C VAL A 189 9.14 -13.31 -12.24
N PRO A 190 8.33 -13.82 -13.20
CA PRO A 190 8.54 -15.16 -13.76
C PRO A 190 9.84 -15.37 -14.54
N ASP A 191 10.60 -14.32 -14.89
CA ASP A 191 11.85 -14.42 -15.66
C ASP A 191 13.00 -13.59 -15.04
N PRO A 192 14.14 -14.18 -14.63
CA PRO A 192 15.36 -13.43 -14.46
C PRO A 192 15.88 -13.03 -15.85
N ALA A 193 15.89 -11.74 -16.16
CA ALA A 193 16.45 -11.25 -17.42
C ALA A 193 17.86 -11.81 -17.65
N PRO A 194 18.24 -12.21 -18.89
CA PRO A 194 19.56 -12.73 -19.19
C PRO A 194 20.65 -11.74 -18.75
N ARG A 195 21.80 -12.27 -18.27
CA ARG A 195 22.91 -11.52 -17.62
C ARG A 195 23.41 -10.27 -18.36
N ASN A 196 23.13 -10.14 -19.65
CA ASN A 196 23.62 -9.07 -20.53
C ASN A 196 22.51 -8.13 -21.00
N ALA A 197 21.29 -8.24 -20.47
CA ALA A 197 20.31 -7.19 -20.65
C ALA A 197 20.87 -5.91 -19.98
N PRO A 198 20.88 -4.75 -20.64
CA PRO A 198 21.08 -3.49 -19.92
C PRO A 198 20.11 -3.52 -18.75
N THR A 199 20.57 -3.26 -17.52
CA THR A 199 19.79 -3.44 -16.29
C THR A 199 18.45 -2.71 -16.36
N THR A 200 17.47 -3.37 -16.94
CA THR A 200 16.06 -3.01 -17.02
C THR A 200 15.30 -4.23 -16.54
N SER A 201 15.68 -4.74 -15.36
CA SER A 201 14.83 -5.57 -14.50
C SER A 201 13.76 -4.67 -13.86
N ALA A 202 12.96 -4.14 -14.75
CA ALA A 202 11.69 -3.46 -14.64
C ALA A 202 11.37 -3.24 -16.11
N HIS A 203 10.34 -3.89 -16.66
CA HIS A 203 9.59 -3.14 -17.65
C HIS A 203 9.24 -1.83 -16.98
N THR A 204 9.88 -0.78 -17.46
CA THR A 204 10.08 0.54 -16.89
C THR A 204 8.96 0.95 -15.94
N ILE A 205 9.06 0.53 -14.68
CA ILE A 205 8.52 1.29 -13.58
C ILE A 205 9.71 2.12 -13.14
N PRO A 206 9.88 3.36 -13.65
CA PRO A 206 10.86 4.25 -13.05
C PRO A 206 10.58 4.28 -11.55
N ARG A 207 11.62 4.17 -10.71
CA ARG A 207 11.47 4.43 -9.27
C ARG A 207 10.68 5.73 -9.13
N GLY A 208 9.40 5.62 -8.73
CA GLY A 208 8.39 6.68 -8.88
C GLY A 208 7.12 6.36 -9.69
N ARG A 209 6.86 5.11 -10.13
CA ARG A 209 5.60 4.72 -10.81
C ARG A 209 5.01 3.35 -10.45
N SER A 210 5.34 2.78 -9.28
CA SER A 210 4.57 1.63 -8.76
C SER A 210 3.52 2.16 -7.80
N SER A 211 2.53 2.77 -8.40
CA SER A 211 1.24 3.16 -7.87
C SER A 211 0.50 3.62 -9.11
N ALA A 212 -0.81 3.49 -9.14
CA ALA A 212 -1.60 4.32 -10.03
C ALA A 212 -1.42 5.79 -9.58
N THR A 213 -0.25 6.38 -9.80
CA THR A 213 -0.05 7.83 -9.67
C THR A 213 -0.69 8.40 -10.93
N MET A 214 -1.98 8.74 -10.83
CA MET A 214 -2.58 9.70 -11.74
C MET A 214 -1.67 10.92 -11.76
N ARG A 215 -1.20 11.31 -12.95
CA ARG A 215 -0.40 12.52 -13.13
C ARG A 215 -1.23 13.71 -12.65
N ALA A 216 -0.88 14.24 -11.48
CA ALA A 216 -1.37 15.51 -10.99
C ALA A 216 -0.87 16.65 -11.89
N ASP A 217 -1.66 17.04 -12.89
CA ASP A 217 -1.53 18.36 -13.49
C ASP A 217 -2.47 19.32 -12.77
N ARG A 218 -1.85 20.22 -12.00
CA ARG A 218 -2.37 21.43 -11.34
C ARG A 218 -3.71 21.30 -10.59
N ARG A 219 -3.55 21.29 -9.27
CA ARG A 219 -4.55 21.44 -8.18
C ARG A 219 -5.35 20.16 -7.92
N HIS A 220 -5.37 19.77 -6.64
CA HIS A 220 -6.14 18.68 -6.02
C HIS A 220 -5.50 17.29 -6.04
N LEU A 221 -5.60 16.63 -4.89
CA LEU A 221 -5.25 15.22 -4.65
C LEU A 221 -5.91 14.35 -5.73
N MET A 222 -5.10 13.80 -6.62
CA MET A 222 -5.53 12.81 -7.60
C MET A 222 -5.29 11.43 -7.01
N ILE A 223 -6.36 10.81 -6.52
CA ILE A 223 -6.53 9.35 -6.46
C ILE A 223 -7.47 8.99 -7.61
#